data_AF-A0AAV0DZC7-F1
#
_entry.id   AF-A0AAV0DZC7-F1
#
_cell.length_a   1.000
_cell.length_b   1.000
_cell.length_c   1.000
_cell.angle_alpha   90.00
_cell.angle_beta   90.00
_cell.angle_gamma   90.00
#
_symmetry.space_group_name_H-M   'P 1'
#
loop_
_entity.id
_entity.type
_entity.pdbx_description
1 polymer ?
#
loop_
_entity_poly.entity_id
_entity_poly.type
_entity_poly.pdbx_seq_one_letter_code
_entity_poly.pdbx_strand_id
1 'polypeptide(L)'
;MASSNFSISIPLFKGNPTVAQIKKHEEEMARKPKALSCIHAAVSEEIFTTIMGCECPKEAWEKIKEEFEGNQQTKLMQILNLKREFEMVGMKSNEGVKEYGNRLMSIVNQIKLLGGDFSSQRVVDKLLVTLPERYETKISSLEDTKDLSKLTVLELINSLHAV
;
A
#
# COMPACT_ATOMS: atom_id res chain seq x y z
N MET A 1 -25.54 -26.31 -33.93
CA MET A 1 -24.21 -25.92 -34.46
C MET A 1 -24.30 -24.46 -34.85
N ALA A 2 -23.90 -23.56 -33.94
CA ALA A 2 -23.97 -22.12 -34.21
C ALA A 2 -22.72 -21.71 -34.99
N SER A 3 -22.93 -21.30 -36.24
CA SER A 3 -21.90 -20.75 -37.10
C SER A 3 -21.32 -19.49 -36.45
N SER A 4 -20.09 -19.57 -35.97
CA SER A 4 -19.34 -18.41 -35.49
C SER A 4 -19.03 -17.52 -36.69
N ASN A 5 -19.74 -16.39 -36.79
CA ASN A 5 -19.44 -15.34 -37.73
C ASN A 5 -18.10 -14.71 -37.33
N PHE A 6 -17.01 -15.20 -37.91
CA PHE A 6 -15.72 -14.53 -37.88
C PHE A 6 -15.84 -13.27 -38.74
N SER A 7 -16.30 -12.17 -38.15
CA SER A 7 -16.28 -10.86 -38.78
C SER A 7 -14.82 -10.42 -38.91
N ILE A 8 -14.17 -10.82 -40.00
CA ILE A 8 -12.90 -10.24 -40.42
C ILE A 8 -13.20 -8.76 -40.68
N SER A 9 -12.76 -7.89 -39.78
CA SER A 9 -12.81 -6.45 -39.97
C SER A 9 -11.91 -6.09 -41.15
N ILE A 10 -12.49 -6.03 -42.35
CA ILE A 10 -11.78 -5.62 -43.55
C ILE A 10 -11.35 -4.16 -43.35
N PRO A 11 -10.04 -3.85 -43.36
CA PRO A 11 -9.59 -2.48 -43.24
C PRO A 11 -10.17 -1.61 -44.36
N LEU A 12 -10.85 -0.53 -43.98
CA LEU A 12 -11.31 0.53 -44.88
C LEU A 12 -10.09 1.31 -45.40
N PHE A 13 -9.32 0.71 -46.30
CA PHE A 13 -8.27 1.42 -47.02
C PHE A 13 -8.93 2.29 -48.11
N LYS A 14 -8.71 3.62 -48.05
CA LYS A 14 -9.06 4.52 -49.15
C LYS A 14 -8.06 4.29 -50.29
N GLY A 15 -8.29 3.28 -51.13
CA GLY A 15 -7.45 2.92 -52.28
C GLY A 15 -6.67 1.60 -52.11
N ASN A 16 -5.77 1.29 -53.05
CA ASN A 16 -4.93 0.09 -53.01
C ASN A 16 -3.87 0.21 -51.89
N PRO A 17 -3.90 -0.63 -50.85
CA PRO A 17 -2.93 -0.56 -49.76
C PRO A 17 -1.56 -1.07 -50.20
N THR A 18 -0.52 -0.42 -49.70
CA THR A 18 0.88 -0.89 -49.84
C THR A 18 1.14 -2.08 -48.91
N VAL A 19 2.13 -2.91 -49.25
CA VAL A 19 2.58 -4.04 -48.42
C VAL A 19 2.91 -3.60 -46.98
N ALA A 20 3.49 -2.41 -46.82
CA ALA A 20 3.80 -1.83 -45.51
C ALA A 20 2.54 -1.48 -44.69
N GLN A 21 1.48 -0.98 -45.34
CA GLN A 21 0.21 -0.66 -44.68
C GLN A 21 -0.54 -1.93 -44.25
N ILE A 22 -0.51 -2.97 -45.08
CA ILE A 22 -1.09 -4.29 -44.75
C ILE A 22 -0.38 -4.87 -43.52
N LYS A 23 0.95 -4.94 -43.57
CA LYS A 23 1.78 -5.47 -42.47
C LYS A 23 1.54 -4.72 -41.15
N LYS A 24 1.50 -3.38 -41.19
CA LYS A 24 1.25 -2.56 -40.00
C LYS A 24 -0.14 -2.83 -39.40
N HIS A 25 -1.16 -2.95 -40.24
CA HIS A 25 -2.51 -3.26 -39.78
C HIS A 25 -2.60 -4.65 -39.15
N GLU A 26 -1.97 -5.66 -39.75
CA GLU A 26 -1.86 -7.01 -39.17
C GLU A 26 -1.17 -7.00 -37.80
N GLU A 27 -0.08 -6.24 -37.66
CA GLU A 27 0.63 -6.08 -36.39
C GLU A 27 -0.24 -5.41 -35.31
N GLU A 28 -0.99 -4.36 -35.66
CA GLU A 28 -1.92 -3.67 -34.77
C GLU A 28 -3.07 -4.60 -34.31
N MET A 29 -3.65 -5.36 -35.23
CA MET A 29 -4.73 -6.31 -34.94
C MET A 29 -4.25 -7.48 -34.07
N ALA A 30 -3.00 -7.92 -34.26
CA ALA A 30 -2.41 -9.00 -33.47
C ALA A 30 -2.00 -8.57 -32.06
N ARG A 31 -1.87 -7.26 -31.77
CA ARG A 31 -1.34 -6.77 -30.49
C ARG A 31 -2.21 -7.15 -29.28
N LYS A 32 -3.54 -6.97 -29.38
CA LYS A 32 -4.47 -7.29 -28.28
C LYS A 32 -4.51 -8.79 -27.98
N PRO A 33 -4.70 -9.70 -28.97
CA PRO A 33 -4.67 -11.14 -28.72
C PRO A 33 -3.34 -11.60 -28.14
N LYS A 34 -2.21 -11.11 -28.67
CA LYS A 34 -0.87 -11.46 -28.15
C LYS A 34 -0.72 -11.07 -26.67
N ALA A 35 -1.13 -9.86 -26.31
CA ALA A 35 -1.07 -9.42 -24.92
C ALA A 35 -1.95 -10.29 -24.01
N LEU A 36 -3.14 -10.68 -24.45
CA LEU A 36 -4.03 -11.55 -23.68
C LEU A 36 -3.43 -12.96 -23.51
N SER A 37 -2.87 -13.54 -24.57
CA SER A 37 -2.14 -14.81 -24.48
C SER A 37 -0.96 -14.74 -23.52
N CYS A 38 -0.22 -13.63 -23.49
CA CYS A 38 0.87 -13.43 -22.54
C CYS A 38 0.36 -13.39 -21.09
N ILE A 39 -0.77 -12.73 -20.83
CA ILE A 39 -1.39 -12.70 -19.50
C ILE A 39 -1.81 -14.12 -19.09
N HIS A 40 -2.51 -14.85 -19.95
CA HIS A 40 -2.95 -16.23 -19.69
C HIS A 40 -1.79 -17.17 -19.39
N ALA A 41 -0.66 -17.04 -20.11
CA ALA A 41 0.51 -17.88 -19.91
C ALA A 41 1.31 -17.55 -18.63
N ALA A 42 1.12 -16.35 -18.06
CA ALA A 42 1.88 -15.87 -16.91
C ALA A 42 1.22 -16.15 -15.55
N VAL A 43 -0.05 -16.58 -15.54
CA VAL A 43 -0.84 -16.80 -14.33
C VAL A 43 -0.98 -18.29 -14.00
N SER A 44 -1.35 -18.61 -12.76
CA SER A 44 -1.70 -19.99 -12.38
C SER A 44 -2.99 -20.46 -13.05
N GLU A 45 -3.25 -21.78 -13.06
CA GLU A 45 -4.51 -22.32 -13.58
C GLU A 45 -5.74 -21.74 -12.88
N GLU A 46 -5.66 -21.54 -11.56
CA GLU A 46 -6.73 -20.93 -10.76
C GLU A 46 -7.07 -19.53 -11.27
N ILE A 47 -6.08 -18.64 -11.40
CA ILE A 47 -6.29 -17.28 -11.90
C ILE A 47 -6.69 -17.28 -13.39
N PHE A 48 -6.14 -18.21 -14.18
CA PHE A 48 -6.53 -18.39 -15.57
C PHE A 48 -8.03 -18.69 -15.71
N THR A 49 -8.58 -19.62 -14.91
CA THR A 49 -10.02 -19.94 -14.97
C THR A 49 -10.92 -18.74 -14.67
N THR A 50 -10.46 -17.82 -13.83
CA THR A 50 -11.17 -16.57 -13.52
C THR A 50 -11.18 -15.58 -14.69
N ILE A 51 -10.11 -15.54 -15.49
CA ILE A 51 -9.93 -14.53 -16.56
C ILE A 51 -10.09 -15.06 -17.98
N MET A 52 -10.22 -16.37 -18.19
CA MET A 52 -10.23 -17.00 -19.52
C MET A 52 -11.37 -16.51 -20.42
N GLY A 53 -12.44 -15.96 -19.83
CA GLY A 53 -13.58 -15.37 -20.55
C GLY A 53 -13.42 -13.89 -20.92
N CYS A 54 -12.33 -13.23 -20.54
CA CYS A 54 -12.11 -11.81 -20.82
C CYS A 54 -11.78 -11.58 -22.30
N GLU A 55 -12.40 -10.57 -22.93
CA GLU A 55 -12.24 -10.31 -24.36
C GLU A 55 -11.02 -9.45 -24.69
N CYS A 56 -10.48 -8.74 -23.70
CA CYS A 56 -9.33 -7.89 -23.88
C CYS A 56 -8.34 -7.93 -22.72
N PRO A 57 -7.04 -7.62 -22.97
CA PRO A 57 -6.01 -7.61 -21.93
C PRO A 57 -6.34 -6.71 -20.74
N LYS A 58 -7.01 -5.59 -20.98
CA LYS A 58 -7.40 -4.65 -19.92
C LYS A 58 -8.39 -5.28 -18.95
N GLU A 59 -9.43 -5.95 -19.46
CA GLU A 59 -10.43 -6.61 -18.62
C GLU A 59 -9.82 -7.74 -17.80
N ALA A 60 -8.96 -8.58 -18.42
CA ALA A 60 -8.21 -9.60 -17.70
C ALA A 60 -7.34 -9.00 -16.60
N TRP A 61 -6.63 -7.90 -16.89
CA TRP A 61 -5.83 -7.19 -15.91
C TRP A 61 -6.64 -6.62 -14.75
N GLU A 62 -7.80 -5.99 -15.01
CA GLU A 62 -8.65 -5.46 -13.93
C GLU A 62 -9.21 -6.59 -13.04
N LYS A 63 -9.59 -7.75 -13.59
CA LYS A 63 -10.03 -8.89 -12.75
C LYS A 63 -8.91 -9.47 -11.89
N ILE A 64 -7.72 -9.64 -12.45
CA ILE A 64 -6.53 -10.03 -11.65
C ILE A 64 -6.33 -8.99 -10.55
N LYS A 65 -6.38 -7.71 -10.93
CA LYS A 65 -6.22 -6.61 -10.00
C LYS A 65 -7.29 -6.65 -8.92
N GLU A 66 -8.57 -6.87 -9.19
CA GLU A 66 -9.63 -7.01 -8.17
C GLU A 66 -9.37 -8.18 -7.21
N GLU A 67 -9.03 -9.36 -7.74
CA GLU A 67 -8.73 -10.57 -6.94
C GLU A 67 -7.57 -10.32 -5.95
N PHE A 68 -6.54 -9.60 -6.40
CA PHE A 68 -5.36 -9.31 -5.58
C PHE A 68 -5.44 -7.95 -4.85
N GLU A 69 -6.30 -7.00 -5.25
CA GLU A 69 -6.55 -5.74 -4.55
C GLU A 69 -7.40 -5.95 -3.30
N GLY A 70 -8.08 -7.09 -3.16
CA GLY A 70 -8.57 -7.60 -1.89
C GLY A 70 -7.47 -7.69 -0.82
N ASN A 71 -6.19 -7.80 -1.23
CA ASN A 71 -5.04 -7.67 -0.34
C ASN A 71 -4.69 -6.19 -0.07
N GLN A 72 -4.70 -5.32 -1.10
CA GLN A 72 -4.35 -3.91 -0.94
C GLN A 72 -5.38 -3.13 -0.10
N GLN A 73 -6.68 -3.35 -0.31
CA GLN A 73 -7.72 -2.76 0.52
C GLN A 73 -7.67 -3.29 1.96
N THR A 74 -7.40 -4.58 2.14
CA THR A 74 -7.18 -5.18 3.46
C THR A 74 -5.97 -4.56 4.15
N LYS A 75 -4.86 -4.38 3.44
CA LYS A 75 -3.64 -3.72 3.94
C LYS A 75 -3.92 -2.28 4.36
N LEU A 76 -4.66 -1.53 3.55
CA LEU A 76 -5.09 -0.17 3.88
C LEU A 76 -5.97 -0.14 5.15
N MET A 77 -6.93 -1.06 5.25
CA MET A 77 -7.78 -1.17 6.44
C MET A 77 -6.97 -1.55 7.70
N GLN A 78 -6.00 -2.46 7.58
CA GLN A 78 -5.09 -2.81 8.68
C GLN A 78 -4.26 -1.60 9.11
N ILE A 79 -3.71 -0.82 8.18
CA ILE A 79 -3.00 0.42 8.49
C ILE A 79 -3.91 1.41 9.22
N LEU A 80 -5.15 1.58 8.77
CA LEU A 80 -6.12 2.48 9.42
C LEU A 80 -6.47 2.03 10.83
N ASN A 81 -6.64 0.72 11.05
CA ASN A 81 -6.88 0.16 12.38
C ASN A 81 -5.70 0.36 13.31
N LEU A 82 -4.47 0.15 12.84
CA LEU A 82 -3.24 0.41 13.61
C LEU A 82 -3.07 1.90 13.92
N LYS A 83 -3.39 2.80 12.97
CA LYS A 83 -3.41 4.25 13.24
C LYS A 83 -4.43 4.59 14.32
N ARG A 84 -5.63 4.01 14.27
CA ARG A 84 -6.64 4.19 15.33
C ARG A 84 -6.13 3.68 16.68
N GLU A 85 -5.50 2.51 16.70
CA GLU A 85 -4.89 1.95 17.92
C GLU A 85 -3.82 2.90 18.50
N PHE A 86 -2.95 3.44 17.65
CA PHE A 86 -1.95 4.43 18.05
C PHE A 86 -2.60 5.66 18.70
N GLU A 87 -3.71 6.16 18.16
CA GLU A 87 -4.41 7.30 18.76
C GLU A 87 -5.06 6.96 20.10
N MET A 88 -5.60 5.75 20.26
CA MET A 88 -6.27 5.31 21.49
C MET A 88 -5.29 4.88 22.59
N VAL A 89 -4.08 4.44 22.22
CA VAL A 89 -3.12 3.97 23.20
C VAL A 89 -2.63 5.17 24.03
N GLY A 90 -2.69 4.99 25.36
CA GLY A 90 -2.19 5.94 26.34
C GLY A 90 -1.40 5.20 27.41
N MET A 91 -0.69 5.97 28.24
CA MET A 91 0.16 5.39 29.26
C MET A 91 -0.69 4.79 30.40
N LYS A 92 -0.43 3.53 30.76
CA LYS A 92 -1.06 2.87 31.92
C LYS A 92 -0.47 3.40 33.23
N SER A 93 -1.24 3.29 34.31
CA SER A 93 -0.82 3.77 35.63
C SER A 93 0.41 3.03 36.17
N ASN A 94 0.53 1.73 35.85
CA ASN A 94 1.58 0.83 36.34
C ASN A 94 2.70 0.55 35.34
N GLU A 95 2.68 1.15 34.15
CA GLU A 95 3.75 0.95 33.16
C GLU A 95 4.82 2.04 33.25
N GLY A 96 6.05 1.70 32.86
CA GLY A 96 7.14 2.66 32.73
C GLY A 96 7.17 3.33 31.35
N VAL A 97 7.82 4.49 31.23
CA VAL A 97 7.93 5.23 29.95
C VAL A 97 8.58 4.39 28.84
N LYS A 98 9.55 3.53 29.18
CA LYS A 98 10.20 2.62 28.24
C LYS A 98 9.22 1.56 27.69
N GLU A 99 8.40 0.98 28.57
CA GLU A 99 7.38 0.00 28.17
C GLU A 99 6.32 0.65 27.29
N TYR A 100 5.85 1.84 27.66
CA TYR A 100 4.90 2.60 26.87
C TYR A 100 5.46 2.95 25.48
N GLY A 101 6.70 3.47 25.42
CA GLY A 101 7.39 3.77 24.17
C GLY A 101 7.55 2.53 23.27
N ASN A 102 7.86 1.37 23.85
CA ASN A 102 7.93 0.11 23.11
C ASN A 102 6.58 -0.29 22.49
N ARG A 103 5.45 -0.08 23.19
CA ARG A 103 4.11 -0.34 22.64
C ARG A 103 3.81 0.57 21.45
N LEU A 104 4.10 1.86 21.56
CA LEU A 104 3.95 2.81 20.45
C LEU A 104 4.80 2.40 19.24
N MET A 105 6.06 2.07 19.47
CA MET A 105 6.98 1.65 18.40
C MET A 105 6.55 0.34 17.75
N SER A 106 5.97 -0.60 18.50
CA SER A 106 5.41 -1.84 17.94
C SER A 106 4.32 -1.55 16.90
N ILE A 107 3.38 -0.64 17.21
CA ILE A 107 2.31 -0.24 16.30
C ILE A 107 2.90 0.45 15.05
N VAL A 108 3.84 1.38 15.25
CA VAL A 108 4.51 2.09 14.15
C VAL A 108 5.26 1.14 13.22
N ASN A 109 5.97 0.17 13.77
CA ASN A 109 6.71 -0.83 13.00
C ASN A 109 5.76 -1.71 12.18
N GLN A 110 4.60 -2.09 12.72
CA GLN A 110 3.58 -2.82 11.97
C GLN A 110 3.01 -1.99 10.82
N ILE A 111 2.75 -0.70 11.02
CA ILE A 111 2.31 0.21 9.94
C ILE A 111 3.36 0.28 8.83
N LYS A 112 4.64 0.45 9.18
CA LYS A 112 5.75 0.50 8.22
C LYS A 112 5.96 -0.82 7.48
N LEU A 113 5.80 -1.96 8.16
CA LEU A 113 5.85 -3.29 7.55
C LEU A 113 4.74 -3.47 6.49
N LEU A 114 3.57 -2.89 6.74
CA LEU A 114 2.48 -2.82 5.77
C LEU A 114 2.70 -1.73 4.70
N GLY A 115 3.86 -1.09 4.64
CA GLY A 115 4.18 -0.04 3.66
C GLY A 115 3.44 1.28 3.90
N GLY A 116 2.88 1.48 5.09
CA GLY A 116 2.34 2.77 5.51
C GLY A 116 3.45 3.70 5.97
N ASP A 117 3.32 4.98 5.65
CA ASP A 117 4.19 6.01 6.23
C ASP A 117 3.73 6.42 7.63
N PHE A 118 4.71 6.69 8.50
CA PHE A 118 4.48 7.14 9.87
C PHE A 118 5.68 7.93 10.40
N SER A 119 5.44 9.20 10.74
CA SER A 119 6.46 10.13 11.23
C SER A 119 6.96 9.77 12.63
N SER A 120 8.29 9.79 12.81
CA SER A 120 8.92 9.65 14.13
C SER A 120 8.56 10.80 15.07
N GLN A 121 8.40 12.03 14.55
CA GLN A 121 7.99 13.18 15.36
C GLN A 121 6.61 12.96 15.99
N ARG A 122 5.68 12.33 15.25
CA ARG A 122 4.35 12.01 15.78
C ARG A 122 4.42 11.10 17.01
N VAL A 123 5.43 10.23 17.10
CA VAL A 123 5.64 9.36 18.27
C VAL A 123 6.15 10.16 19.46
N VAL A 124 7.05 11.11 19.22
CA VAL A 124 7.57 12.04 20.24
C VAL A 124 6.43 12.89 20.80
N ASP A 125 5.64 13.52 19.93
CA ASP A 125 4.49 14.33 20.31
C ASP A 125 3.48 13.51 21.10
N LYS A 126 3.19 12.28 20.65
CA LYS A 126 2.28 11.37 21.33
C LYS A 126 2.78 11.05 22.75
N LEU A 127 4.06 10.76 22.92
CA LEU A 127 4.65 10.52 24.24
C LEU A 127 4.44 11.75 25.13
N LEU A 128 4.90 12.93 24.70
CA LEU A 128 4.80 14.16 25.50
C LEU A 128 3.36 14.48 25.93
N VAL A 129 2.38 14.30 25.03
CA VAL A 129 0.96 14.62 25.31
C VAL A 129 0.27 13.60 26.22
N THR A 130 0.73 12.35 26.26
CA THR A 130 0.02 11.25 26.96
C THR A 130 0.73 10.75 28.21
N LEU A 131 1.88 11.33 28.55
CA LEU A 131 2.57 11.04 29.78
C LEU A 131 1.78 11.59 30.98
N PRO A 132 1.68 10.83 32.09
CA PRO A 132 1.03 11.31 33.30
C PRO A 132 1.80 12.44 33.98
N GLU A 133 1.11 13.22 34.82
CA GLU A 133 1.62 14.40 35.52
C GLU A 133 2.95 14.18 36.28
N ARG A 134 3.22 12.95 36.73
CA ARG A 134 4.49 12.57 37.38
C ARG A 134 5.74 12.80 36.51
N TYR A 135 5.58 13.02 35.20
CA TYR A 135 6.67 13.31 34.27
C TYR A 135 6.83 14.82 33.97
N GLU A 136 5.90 15.68 34.41
CA GLU A 136 5.87 17.11 34.05
C GLU A 136 7.18 17.83 34.38
N THR A 137 7.71 17.65 35.59
CA THR A 137 8.98 18.29 35.98
C THR A 137 10.15 17.91 35.07
N LYS A 138 10.19 16.66 34.60
CA LYS A 138 11.23 16.20 33.65
C LYS A 138 10.99 16.76 32.25
N ILE A 139 9.73 16.88 31.84
CA ILE A 139 9.36 17.46 30.54
C ILE A 139 9.74 18.95 30.51
N SER A 140 9.41 19.74 31.53
CA SER A 140 9.81 21.16 31.60
C SER A 140 11.33 21.33 31.56
N SER A 141 12.07 20.49 32.31
CA SER A 141 13.54 20.52 32.26
C SER A 141 14.11 20.16 30.89
N LEU A 142 13.41 19.30 30.14
CA LEU A 142 13.80 18.90 28.79
C LEU A 142 13.51 20.01 27.77
N GLU A 143 12.39 20.70 27.91
CA GLU A 143 12.01 21.87 27.10
C GLU A 143 13.03 23.00 27.23
N ASP A 144 13.53 23.26 28.43
CA ASP A 144 14.55 24.29 28.69
C ASP A 144 15.91 23.94 28.08
N THR A 145 16.19 22.66 27.85
CA THR A 145 17.53 22.16 27.47
C THR A 145 17.63 21.64 26.04
N LYS A 146 16.52 21.28 25.39
CA LYS A 146 16.51 20.65 24.06
C LYS A 146 15.42 21.19 23.15
N ASP A 147 15.74 21.23 21.86
CA ASP A 147 14.78 21.47 20.79
C ASP A 147 13.91 20.21 20.57
N LEU A 148 12.66 20.25 21.05
CA LEU A 148 11.72 19.14 20.96
C LEU A 148 11.39 18.71 19.52
N SER A 149 11.55 19.61 18.54
CA SER A 149 11.31 19.31 17.11
C SER A 149 12.38 18.43 16.47
N LYS A 150 13.53 18.28 17.14
CA LYS A 150 14.66 17.46 16.68
C LYS A 150 14.89 16.24 17.56
N LEU A 151 14.10 16.10 18.62
CA LEU A 151 14.29 15.05 19.60
C LEU A 151 13.91 13.69 19.01
N THR A 152 14.73 12.68 19.21
CA THR A 152 14.39 11.32 18.83
C THR A 152 13.59 10.60 19.94
N VAL A 153 12.80 9.59 19.56
CA VAL A 153 12.05 8.76 20.52
C VAL A 153 12.97 8.14 21.57
N LEU A 154 14.16 7.69 21.17
CA LEU A 154 15.14 7.07 22.07
C LEU A 154 15.69 8.08 23.08
N GLU A 155 16.07 9.28 22.63
CA GLU A 155 16.56 10.34 23.51
C GLU A 155 15.50 10.76 24.51
N LEU A 156 14.24 10.91 24.07
CA LEU A 156 13.12 11.23 24.95
C LEU A 156 12.94 10.17 26.05
N ILE A 157 12.88 8.89 25.66
CA ILE A 157 12.71 7.78 26.62
C ILE A 157 13.86 7.75 27.63
N ASN A 158 15.10 7.95 27.18
CA ASN A 158 16.27 7.96 28.05
C ASN A 158 16.25 9.14 29.03
N SER A 159 15.90 10.35 28.55
CA SER A 159 15.77 11.54 29.39
C SER A 159 14.68 11.39 30.45
N LEU A 160 13.56 10.74 30.13
CA LEU A 160 12.46 10.52 31.07
C LEU A 160 12.73 9.36 32.05
N HIS A 161 13.55 8.39 31.64
CA HIS A 161 13.92 7.24 32.47
C HIS A 161 15.02 7.57 33.48
N ALA A 162 15.98 8.44 33.13
CA ALA A 162 17.07 8.83 34.02
C ALA A 162 16.55 9.44 35.33
N VAL A 163 17.04 8.91 36.46
CA VAL A 163 16.78 9.36 37.85
C VAL A 163 17.89 10.29 38.29
#